data_AF-B2TJK4-F1
#
_entry.id   AF-B2TJK4-F1
#
_cell.length_a   1.000
_cell.length_b   1.000
_cell.length_c   1.000
_cell.angle_alpha   90.00
_cell.angle_beta   90.00
_cell.angle_gamma   90.00
#
_symmetry.space_group_name_H-M   'P 1'
#
loop_
_entity.id
_entity.type
_entity.pdbx_description
1 polymer ?
#
loop_
_entity_poly.entity_id
_entity_poly.type
_entity_poly.pdbx_seq_one_letter_code
_entity_poly.pdbx_strand_id
1 'polypeptide(L)'
;MSGRISVCSICPRENEQIDAVIKLCKDRRSCIYGTVIDESGAAVPDAVVKLLQVTGCGGKTPVPLTHTFTDKYGQFLLGPLCPGKRYMLKVYKDNITIRYAPLDVDCYEGTCIGVNGTRNDSEEDSDGCCGSNHGGCCR
;
A
#
# COMPACT_ATOMS: atom_id res chain seq x y z
N MET A 1 -3.07 1.22 3.40
CA MET A 1 -4.01 2.33 3.09
C MET A 1 -4.66 2.74 4.38
N SER A 2 -4.68 4.04 4.67
CA SER A 2 -5.25 4.52 5.92
C SER A 2 -6.71 4.91 5.70
N GLY A 3 -7.64 4.14 6.28
CA GLY A 3 -9.05 4.50 6.38
C GLY A 3 -9.36 5.65 7.33
N ARG A 4 -8.33 6.35 7.84
CA ARG A 4 -8.47 7.46 8.81
C ARG A 4 -9.45 8.51 8.26
N ILE A 5 -10.52 8.74 9.03
CA ILE A 5 -11.55 9.76 8.76
C ILE A 5 -11.12 11.10 9.35
N SER A 6 -10.32 11.07 10.42
CA SER A 6 -9.74 12.25 11.04
C SER A 6 -8.37 11.89 11.61
N VAL A 7 -7.47 12.85 11.61
CA VAL A 7 -6.15 12.77 12.23
C VAL A 7 -5.93 14.07 12.99
N CYS A 8 -5.51 13.95 14.24
CA CYS A 8 -5.15 15.07 15.09
C CYS A 8 -3.79 14.76 15.73
N SER A 9 -2.90 15.75 15.78
CA SER A 9 -1.64 15.68 16.53
C SER A 9 -1.75 16.66 17.69
N ILE A 10 -1.45 16.18 18.90
CA ILE A 10 -1.49 16.97 20.14
C ILE A 10 -0.15 16.88 20.85
N CYS A 11 0.27 17.97 21.50
CA CYS A 11 1.50 18.05 22.29
C CYS A 11 1.21 18.79 23.62
N PRO A 12 0.72 18.09 24.65
CA PRO A 12 0.42 18.71 25.94
C PRO A 12 1.68 19.07 26.74
N ARG A 13 1.54 20.01 27.69
CA ARG A 13 2.60 20.47 28.61
C ARG A 13 2.43 19.93 30.04
N GLU A 14 3.39 20.24 30.91
CA GLU A 14 3.37 19.86 32.32
C GLU A 14 2.09 20.38 33.01
N ASN A 15 1.38 19.48 33.68
CA ASN A 15 0.11 19.75 34.38
C ASN A 15 -1.06 20.23 33.49
N GLU A 16 -1.07 19.91 32.19
CA GLU A 16 -2.14 20.30 31.25
C GLU A 16 -3.16 19.17 31.00
N GLN A 17 -4.46 19.47 31.19
CA GLN A 17 -5.57 18.59 30.78
C GLN A 17 -6.21 19.13 29.50
N ILE A 18 -6.27 18.29 28.45
CA ILE A 18 -6.99 18.60 27.21
C ILE A 18 -8.35 17.91 27.27
N ASP A 19 -9.41 18.70 27.46
CA ASP A 19 -10.79 18.25 27.27
C ASP A 19 -11.16 18.40 25.79
N ALA A 20 -11.21 17.29 25.05
CA ALA A 20 -11.38 17.29 23.60
C ALA A 20 -12.66 16.59 23.16
N VAL A 21 -13.41 17.23 22.27
CA VAL A 21 -14.55 16.64 21.55
C VAL A 21 -14.18 16.44 20.09
N ILE A 22 -14.09 15.19 19.64
CA ILE A 22 -13.82 14.87 18.22
C ILE A 22 -15.14 14.59 17.51
N LYS A 23 -15.58 15.53 16.67
CA LYS A 23 -16.77 15.37 15.83
C LYS A 23 -16.37 14.78 14.47
N LEU A 24 -16.85 13.57 14.18
CA LEU A 24 -16.64 12.93 12.88
C LEU A 24 -17.76 13.30 11.90
N CYS A 25 -17.41 13.39 10.61
CA CYS A 25 -18.41 13.47 9.54
C CYS A 25 -19.03 12.08 9.28
N LYS A 26 -20.19 12.06 8.60
CA LYS A 26 -20.82 10.81 8.17
C LYS A 26 -19.88 10.08 7.19
N ASP A 27 -19.31 8.95 7.60
CA ASP A 27 -18.57 8.09 6.70
C ASP A 27 -19.55 7.35 5.78
N ARG A 28 -19.31 7.45 4.47
CA ARG A 28 -20.12 6.80 3.42
C ARG A 28 -19.38 5.63 2.78
N ARG A 29 -18.15 5.37 3.22
CA ARG A 29 -17.33 4.29 2.69
C ARG A 29 -17.77 2.97 3.30
N SER A 30 -17.60 1.90 2.55
CA SER A 30 -17.93 0.54 2.94
C SER A 30 -16.67 -0.26 3.27
N CYS A 31 -16.83 -1.46 3.80
CA CYS A 31 -15.73 -2.42 3.92
C CYS A 31 -16.26 -3.81 3.57
N ILE A 32 -15.34 -4.71 3.22
CA ILE A 32 -15.62 -6.13 3.09
C ILE A 32 -14.95 -6.82 4.27
N TYR A 33 -15.76 -7.41 5.13
CA TYR A 33 -15.34 -8.41 6.10
C TYR A 33 -15.75 -9.78 5.57
N GLY A 34 -14.87 -10.77 5.66
CA GLY A 34 -15.18 -12.12 5.21
C GLY A 34 -14.28 -13.17 5.84
N THR A 35 -14.63 -14.42 5.60
CA THR A 35 -13.88 -15.59 6.08
C THR A 35 -13.58 -16.51 4.89
N VAL A 36 -12.34 -16.96 4.78
CA VAL A 36 -11.92 -17.99 3.83
C VAL A 36 -11.95 -19.34 4.54
N ILE A 37 -12.74 -20.25 3.99
CA ILE A 37 -12.86 -21.65 4.45
C ILE A 37 -12.49 -22.59 3.30
N ASP A 38 -12.03 -23.79 3.63
CA ASP A 38 -11.75 -24.84 2.64
C ASP A 38 -12.94 -25.78 2.42
N GLU A 39 -12.73 -26.82 1.61
CA GLU A 39 -13.75 -27.81 1.24
C GLU A 39 -14.32 -28.58 2.44
N SER A 40 -13.57 -28.67 3.54
CA SER A 40 -14.01 -29.30 4.79
C SER A 40 -14.76 -28.33 5.71
N GLY A 41 -14.84 -27.05 5.33
CA GLY A 41 -15.39 -25.97 6.15
C GLY A 41 -14.40 -25.44 7.20
N ALA A 42 -13.13 -25.87 7.16
CA ALA A 42 -12.11 -25.39 8.08
C ALA A 42 -11.61 -24.01 7.66
N ALA A 43 -11.28 -23.18 8.65
CA ALA A 43 -10.69 -21.86 8.43
C ALA A 43 -9.33 -21.96 7.73
N VAL A 44 -9.10 -21.07 6.76
CA VAL A 44 -7.85 -21.02 6.01
C VAL A 44 -6.99 -19.84 6.48
N PRO A 45 -5.98 -20.06 7.32
CA PRO A 45 -5.03 -19.02 7.70
C PRO A 45 -4.11 -18.64 6.54
N ASP A 46 -3.59 -17.41 6.58
CA ASP A 46 -2.55 -16.88 5.69
C ASP A 46 -2.90 -16.89 4.18
N ALA A 47 -4.17 -17.05 3.82
CA ALA A 47 -4.63 -16.91 2.45
C ALA A 47 -4.46 -15.46 1.98
N VAL A 48 -3.93 -15.28 0.78
CA VAL A 48 -3.80 -13.95 0.16
C VAL A 48 -5.15 -13.56 -0.43
N VAL A 49 -5.71 -12.46 0.06
CA VAL A 49 -6.92 -11.85 -0.51
C VAL A 49 -6.54 -10.56 -1.21
N LYS A 50 -6.59 -10.55 -2.54
CA LYS A 50 -6.33 -9.35 -3.36
C LYS A 50 -7.64 -8.65 -3.70
N LEU A 51 -7.68 -7.36 -3.45
CA LEU A 51 -8.76 -6.47 -3.87
C LEU A 51 -8.37 -5.74 -5.15
N LEU A 52 -9.23 -5.83 -6.15
CA LEU A 52 -9.12 -5.08 -7.40
C LEU A 52 -10.38 -4.25 -7.59
N GLN A 53 -10.24 -3.02 -8.10
CA GLN A 53 -11.37 -2.26 -8.60
C GLN A 53 -11.60 -2.63 -10.06
N VAL A 54 -12.86 -2.88 -10.41
CA VAL A 54 -13.23 -3.20 -11.80
C VAL A 54 -13.68 -1.91 -12.48
N THR A 55 -12.85 -1.41 -13.39
CA THR A 55 -13.05 -0.15 -14.13
C THR A 55 -13.24 -0.40 -15.64
N GLY A 56 -13.43 0.68 -16.42
CA GLY A 56 -13.60 0.65 -17.88
C GLY A 56 -15.04 0.49 -18.38
N CYS A 57 -15.29 0.84 -19.65
CA CYS A 57 -16.57 0.63 -20.33
C CYS A 57 -16.94 -0.86 -20.29
N GLY A 58 -18.10 -1.19 -19.71
CA GLY A 58 -18.54 -2.58 -19.53
C GLY A 58 -17.88 -3.34 -18.36
N GLY A 59 -17.01 -2.72 -17.55
CA GLY A 59 -16.49 -3.33 -16.31
C GLY A 59 -15.54 -4.50 -16.51
N LYS A 60 -14.56 -4.36 -17.41
CA LYS A 60 -13.67 -5.47 -17.78
C LYS A 60 -12.21 -5.26 -17.35
N THR A 61 -11.84 -4.10 -16.81
CA THR A 61 -10.44 -3.80 -16.48
C THR A 61 -10.23 -3.89 -14.96
N PRO A 62 -9.61 -4.98 -14.45
CA PRO A 62 -9.28 -5.07 -13.04
C PRO A 62 -8.01 -4.27 -12.73
N VAL A 63 -8.12 -3.27 -11.86
CA VAL A 63 -7.02 -2.47 -11.34
C VAL A 63 -6.70 -2.91 -9.91
N PRO A 64 -5.50 -3.43 -9.61
CA PRO A 64 -5.12 -3.78 -8.25
C PRO A 64 -5.23 -2.57 -7.31
N LEU A 65 -5.93 -2.73 -6.19
CA LEU A 65 -5.99 -1.72 -5.14
C LEU A 65 -5.10 -2.08 -3.98
N THR A 66 -5.25 -3.30 -3.46
CA THR A 66 -4.56 -3.74 -2.26
C THR A 66 -4.70 -5.24 -2.04
N HIS A 67 -4.11 -5.75 -0.98
CA HIS A 67 -4.26 -7.10 -0.50
C HIS A 67 -4.19 -7.14 1.03
N THR A 68 -4.67 -8.25 1.58
CA THR A 68 -4.47 -8.63 2.99
C THR A 68 -4.24 -10.14 3.05
N PHE A 69 -3.79 -10.61 4.21
CA PHE A 69 -3.76 -12.02 4.56
C PHE A 69 -4.91 -12.33 5.52
N THR A 70 -5.41 -13.56 5.48
CA THR A 70 -6.39 -14.02 6.48
C THR A 70 -5.72 -14.34 7.80
N ASP A 71 -6.43 -14.12 8.91
CA ASP A 71 -5.95 -14.49 10.24
C ASP A 71 -6.12 -16.00 10.52
N LYS A 72 -5.78 -16.42 11.75
CA LYS A 72 -5.90 -17.84 12.19
C LYS A 72 -7.32 -18.42 12.14
N TYR A 73 -8.34 -17.57 12.04
CA TYR A 73 -9.74 -17.96 11.89
C TYR A 73 -10.23 -17.81 10.44
N GLY A 74 -9.31 -17.59 9.49
CA GLY A 74 -9.60 -17.38 8.08
C GLY A 74 -10.20 -16.01 7.78
N GLN A 75 -10.21 -15.08 8.73
CA GLN A 75 -10.91 -13.81 8.61
C GLN A 75 -10.04 -12.77 7.91
N PHE A 76 -10.68 -11.92 7.11
CA PHE A 76 -10.03 -10.76 6.48
C PHE A 76 -10.93 -9.53 6.52
N LEU A 77 -10.31 -8.36 6.48
CA LEU A 77 -10.98 -7.07 6.38
C LEU A 77 -10.32 -6.21 5.31
N LEU A 78 -11.11 -5.75 4.34
CA LEU A 78 -10.66 -4.89 3.24
C LEU A 78 -11.51 -3.64 3.17
N GLY A 79 -10.86 -2.49 3.25
CA GLY A 79 -11.50 -1.19 3.14
C GLY A 79 -10.57 -0.06 3.55
N PRO A 80 -11.10 1.17 3.61
CA PRO A 80 -12.45 1.55 3.22
C PRO A 80 -12.66 1.55 1.69
N LEU A 81 -13.89 1.34 1.24
CA LEU A 81 -14.30 1.23 -0.16
C LEU A 81 -15.28 2.33 -0.54
N CYS A 82 -15.10 2.91 -1.73
CA CYS A 82 -16.06 3.87 -2.26
C CYS A 82 -17.40 3.18 -2.61
N PRO A 83 -18.55 3.71 -2.16
CA PRO A 83 -19.86 3.15 -2.50
C PRO A 83 -20.15 3.30 -4.00
N GLY A 84 -20.99 2.42 -4.55
CA GLY A 84 -21.40 2.44 -5.95
C GLY A 84 -20.30 2.07 -6.96
N LYS A 85 -19.15 1.58 -6.50
CA LYS A 85 -18.09 1.05 -7.36
C LYS A 85 -18.13 -0.48 -7.39
N ARG A 86 -17.59 -1.07 -8.46
CA ARG A 86 -17.44 -2.52 -8.60
C ARG A 86 -16.04 -2.95 -8.18
N TYR A 87 -15.97 -4.01 -7.40
CA TYR A 87 -14.72 -4.61 -6.92
C TYR A 87 -14.70 -6.10 -7.22
N MET A 88 -13.50 -6.65 -7.32
CA MET A 88 -13.22 -8.07 -7.51
C MET A 88 -12.27 -8.51 -6.41
N LEU A 89 -12.58 -9.63 -5.77
CA LEU A 89 -11.67 -10.32 -4.88
C LEU A 89 -11.02 -11.47 -5.65
N LYS A 90 -9.71 -11.62 -5.48
CA LYS A 90 -9.00 -12.85 -5.85
C LYS A 90 -8.40 -13.44 -4.58
N VAL A 91 -8.84 -14.64 -4.25
CA VAL A 91 -8.39 -15.39 -3.07
C VAL A 91 -7.43 -16.47 -3.54
N TYR A 92 -6.35 -16.59 -2.80
CA TYR A 92 -5.18 -17.37 -3.15
C TYR A 92 -4.77 -18.14 -1.90
N LYS A 93 -4.87 -19.46 -1.96
CA LYS A 93 -4.48 -20.41 -0.93
C LYS A 93 -3.38 -21.32 -1.52
N ASP A 94 -2.49 -21.83 -0.68
CA ASP A 94 -1.43 -22.79 -1.02
C ASP A 94 -0.30 -22.22 -1.91
N ASN A 95 0.64 -23.09 -2.31
CA ASN A 95 1.81 -22.77 -3.15
C ASN A 95 1.41 -22.43 -4.59
N ILE A 96 0.86 -21.24 -4.80
CA ILE A 96 0.47 -20.77 -6.12
C ILE A 96 1.70 -20.57 -6.99
N THR A 97 1.73 -21.29 -8.12
CA THR A 97 2.76 -21.08 -9.12
C THR A 97 2.38 -19.91 -10.03
N ILE A 98 2.82 -18.73 -9.64
CA ILE A 98 2.76 -17.53 -10.48
C ILE A 98 3.94 -17.59 -11.44
N ARG A 99 3.69 -17.73 -12.76
CA ARG A 99 4.77 -17.62 -13.75
C ARG A 99 4.84 -16.21 -14.32
N TYR A 100 5.96 -15.59 -14.02
CA TYR A 100 6.38 -14.30 -14.53
C TYR A 100 7.15 -14.45 -15.86
N ALA A 101 7.11 -13.43 -16.71
CA ALA A 101 7.99 -13.28 -17.86
C ALA A 101 8.48 -11.82 -17.91
N PRO A 102 9.78 -11.59 -18.18
CA PRO A 102 10.43 -10.29 -18.05
C PRO A 102 9.98 -9.29 -19.12
N LEU A 103 9.96 -8.03 -18.70
CA LEU A 103 9.97 -6.86 -19.56
C LEU A 103 11.38 -6.28 -19.46
N ASP A 104 12.03 -6.03 -20.58
CA ASP A 104 13.29 -5.28 -20.57
C ASP A 104 13.02 -3.81 -20.23
N VAL A 105 13.80 -3.29 -19.28
CA VAL A 105 13.67 -1.95 -18.72
C VAL A 105 15.05 -1.31 -18.49
N ASP A 106 15.21 -0.06 -18.93
CA ASP A 106 16.40 0.75 -18.67
C ASP A 106 16.28 1.49 -17.31
N CYS A 107 17.40 1.65 -16.60
CA CYS A 107 17.47 2.12 -15.21
C CYS A 107 17.90 3.59 -15.04
N TYR A 108 17.55 4.19 -13.88
CA TYR A 108 18.00 5.53 -13.43
C TYR A 108 18.34 5.50 -11.93
N GLU A 109 19.25 6.37 -11.45
CA GLU A 109 19.64 6.46 -10.03
C GLU A 109 18.69 7.35 -9.20
N GLY A 110 17.94 6.72 -8.28
CA GLY A 110 17.12 7.42 -7.29
C GLY A 110 17.72 7.45 -5.89
N THR A 111 17.38 8.47 -5.09
CA THR A 111 17.72 8.57 -3.66
C THR A 111 16.62 8.00 -2.76
N CYS A 112 17.00 7.46 -1.60
CA CYS A 112 16.09 6.79 -0.65
C CYS A 112 15.22 7.76 0.16
N ILE A 113 13.96 7.40 0.40
CA ILE A 113 13.08 8.12 1.33
C ILE A 113 13.53 7.84 2.78
N GLY A 114 13.81 8.89 3.55
CA GLY A 114 14.17 8.81 4.97
C GLY A 114 15.65 9.02 5.29
N VAL A 115 16.50 9.20 4.28
CA VAL A 115 17.88 9.61 4.47
C VAL A 115 17.93 11.14 4.52
N ASN A 116 17.82 11.73 5.71
CA ASN A 116 18.41 13.05 5.91
C ASN A 116 19.92 12.84 5.95
N GLY A 117 20.58 13.06 4.81
CA GLY A 117 22.03 13.01 4.74
C GLY A 117 22.65 14.12 5.58
N THR A 118 22.89 13.89 6.87
CA THR A 118 23.93 14.59 7.61
C THR A 118 25.27 14.11 7.06
N ARG A 119 25.80 14.81 6.06
CA ARG A 119 27.22 14.70 5.72
C ARG A 119 27.97 15.67 6.61
N ASN A 120 28.43 15.18 7.76
CA ASN A 120 29.60 15.77 8.43
C ASN A 120 30.84 15.11 7.81
N ASP A 121 31.26 15.62 6.66
CA ASP A 121 32.64 15.55 6.25
C ASP A 121 33.07 17.01 6.10
N SER A 122 33.78 17.50 7.10
CA SER A 122 34.50 18.76 7.02
C SER A 122 35.64 18.60 6.02
N GLU A 123 35.50 19.19 4.85
CA GLU A 123 36.49 20.13 4.29
C GLU A 123 35.81 20.90 3.14
N GLU A 124 35.77 22.23 3.31
CA GLU A 124 35.24 23.22 2.39
C GLU A 124 36.13 23.33 1.15
N ASP A 125 35.54 23.23 -0.04
CA ASP A 125 35.52 24.29 -1.06
C ASP A 125 34.93 23.71 -2.36
N SER A 126 33.67 24.01 -2.65
CA SER A 126 33.20 25.12 -3.50
C SER A 126 33.26 24.81 -5.00
N ASP A 127 32.04 24.76 -5.56
CA ASP A 127 31.63 24.95 -6.95
C ASP A 127 32.40 24.25 -8.08
N GLY A 128 31.70 23.33 -8.75
CA GLY A 128 32.17 22.79 -10.03
C GLY A 128 31.21 21.82 -10.70
N CYS A 129 30.04 22.30 -11.13
CA CYS A 129 29.30 21.65 -12.21
C CYS A 129 30.21 21.43 -13.43
N CYS A 130 30.17 20.21 -14.00
CA CYS A 130 30.32 19.81 -15.42
C CYS A 130 30.93 18.40 -15.45
N GLY A 131 30.29 17.40 -16.07
CA GLY A 131 30.59 16.98 -17.44
C GLY A 131 31.85 16.08 -17.48
N SER A 132 31.97 14.94 -18.16
CA SER A 132 31.23 14.33 -19.27
C SER A 132 31.70 12.89 -19.45
N ASN A 133 30.87 12.09 -20.12
CA ASN A 133 31.19 11.05 -21.10
C ASN A 133 32.09 9.84 -20.73
N HIS A 134 31.47 8.65 -20.75
CA HIS A 134 31.43 7.70 -21.90
C HIS A 134 31.44 6.25 -21.40
N GLY A 135 30.59 5.40 -22.00
CA GLY A 135 30.88 3.97 -22.03
C GLY A 135 29.70 3.01 -22.03
N GLY A 136 28.92 2.98 -23.11
CA GLY A 136 28.33 1.73 -23.60
C GLY A 136 26.98 1.31 -23.03
N CYS A 137 25.89 1.76 -23.68
CA CYS A 137 24.67 0.95 -23.76
C CYS A 137 24.72 0.16 -25.07
N CYS A 138 25.02 -1.13 -24.96
CA CYS A 138 24.92 -2.21 -25.95
C CYS A 138 24.69 -3.46 -25.07
N ARG A 139 23.68 -4.32 -25.26
CA ARG A 139 23.01 -4.81 -26.47
C ARG A 139 21.62 -5.32 -26.12
#